data_AF-A0A7W1E339-F1
#
_entry.id   AF-A0A7W1E339-F1
#
_cell.length_a   1.000
_cell.length_b   1.000
_cell.length_c   1.000
_cell.angle_alpha   90.00
_cell.angle_beta   90.00
_cell.angle_gamma   90.00
#
_symmetry.space_group_name_H-M   'P 1'
#
loop_
_entity.id
_entity.type
_entity.pdbx_description
1 polymer ?
#
loop_
_entity_poly.entity_id
_entity_poly.type
_entity_poly.pdbx_seq_one_letter_code
_entity_poly.pdbx_strand_id
1 'polypeptide(L)' 'AAGDASAASVRRAATRVRLPDGSLPNGSGLDLAPAGAADAGDNREATSVIWEWVAPATRAVVWPPAFATSAILR' A
#
# COMPACT_ATOMS: atom_id res chain seq x y z
N ALA A 1 -4.00 -21.02 -25.51
CA ALA A 1 -2.77 -20.24 -25.76
C ALA A 1 -2.34 -19.61 -24.44
N ALA A 2 -1.07 -19.72 -24.05
CA ALA A 2 -0.56 -18.94 -22.92
C ALA A 2 -0.51 -17.46 -23.34
N GLY A 3 -1.02 -16.56 -22.51
CA GLY A 3 -0.96 -15.12 -22.79
C GLY A 3 0.47 -14.59 -22.84
N ASP A 4 0.68 -13.46 -23.52
CA ASP A 4 1.94 -12.72 -23.49
C ASP A 4 2.27 -12.30 -22.05
N ALA A 5 3.30 -12.92 -21.46
CA ALA A 5 3.79 -12.65 -20.11
C ALA A 5 5.10 -11.83 -20.10
N SER A 6 5.39 -11.10 -21.19
CA SER A 6 6.52 -10.16 -21.22
C SER A 6 6.42 -9.12 -20.10
N ALA A 7 7.57 -8.60 -19.66
CA ALA A 7 7.59 -7.54 -18.63
C ALA A 7 6.73 -6.32 -19.02
N ALA A 8 6.68 -6.00 -20.33
CA ALA A 8 5.85 -4.91 -20.84
C ALA A 8 4.35 -5.21 -20.73
N SER A 9 3.91 -6.45 -21.00
CA SER A 9 2.50 -6.82 -20.86
C SER A 9 2.08 -6.86 -19.40
N VAL A 10 2.91 -7.41 -18.51
CA VAL A 10 2.69 -7.45 -17.06
C VAL A 10 2.57 -6.03 -16.50
N ARG A 11 3.50 -5.13 -16.84
CA ARG A 11 3.42 -3.73 -16.40
C ARG A 11 2.13 -3.04 -16.85
N ARG A 12 1.74 -3.20 -18.13
CA ARG A 12 0.47 -2.63 -18.65
C ARG A 12 -0.76 -3.20 -17.95
N ALA A 13 -0.73 -4.46 -17.55
CA ALA A 13 -1.82 -5.06 -16.79
C ALA A 13 -1.86 -4.50 -15.37
N ALA A 14 -0.70 -4.44 -14.69
CA ALA A 14 -0.58 -3.97 -13.32
C ALA A 14 -1.05 -2.50 -13.16
N THR A 15 -0.64 -1.59 -14.04
CA THR A 15 -1.04 -0.18 -13.98
C THR A 15 -2.51 0.08 -14.35
N ARG A 16 -3.27 -0.94 -14.76
CA ARG A 16 -4.71 -0.84 -15.02
C ARG A 16 -5.56 -1.33 -13.85
N VAL A 17 -4.97 -2.05 -12.90
CA VAL A 17 -5.67 -2.48 -11.69
C VAL A 17 -5.80 -1.28 -10.76
N ARG A 18 -7.04 -1.01 -10.34
CA ARG A 18 -7.36 0.00 -9.34
C ARG A 18 -8.23 -0.61 -8.27
N LEU A 19 -7.76 -0.57 -7.04
CA LEU A 19 -8.49 -1.05 -5.87
C LEU A 19 -8.62 0.11 -4.87
N PRO A 20 -9.82 0.39 -4.35
CA PRO A 20 -10.00 1.43 -3.34
C PRO A 20 -9.33 1.05 -2.02
N ASP A 21 -9.15 2.02 -1.14
CA ASP A 21 -8.75 1.80 0.25
C ASP A 21 -9.56 0.70 0.94
N GLY A 22 -8.89 -0.07 1.79
CA GLY A 22 -9.48 -1.21 2.49
C GLY A 22 -9.59 -2.50 1.66
N SER A 23 -9.26 -2.47 0.37
CA SER A 23 -9.35 -3.68 -0.49
C SER A 23 -8.23 -4.68 -0.22
N LEU A 24 -7.05 -4.21 0.20
CA LEU A 24 -5.92 -5.08 0.53
C LEU A 24 -5.93 -5.48 2.01
N PRO A 25 -5.33 -6.63 2.38
CA PRO A 25 -5.33 -7.12 3.78
C PRO A 25 -4.71 -6.18 4.81
N ASN A 26 -3.83 -5.28 4.37
CA ASN A 26 -3.21 -4.24 5.21
C ASN A 26 -4.09 -2.96 5.34
N GLY A 27 -5.31 -2.97 4.78
CA GLY A 27 -6.22 -1.83 4.78
C GLY A 27 -5.94 -0.79 3.68
N SER A 28 -4.93 -0.98 2.84
CA SER A 28 -4.61 -0.04 1.76
C SER A 28 -5.37 -0.32 0.47
N GLY A 29 -5.28 0.62 -0.48
CA GLY A 29 -5.69 0.42 -1.86
C GLY A 29 -4.53 0.02 -2.78
N LEU A 30 -4.82 0.01 -4.08
CA LEU A 30 -3.83 -0.21 -5.14
C LEU A 30 -4.09 0.74 -6.32
N ASP A 31 -3.17 1.66 -6.59
CA ASP A 31 -3.08 2.45 -7.83
C ASP A 31 -1.60 2.62 -8.18
N LEU A 32 -1.09 1.80 -9.10
CA LEU A 32 0.30 1.89 -9.55
C LEU A 32 0.46 3.02 -10.56
N ALA A 33 1.33 3.97 -10.24
CA ALA A 33 1.65 5.10 -11.10
C ALA A 33 2.15 4.64 -12.49
N PRO A 34 1.64 5.24 -13.58
CA PRO A 34 2.01 4.84 -14.94
C PRO A 34 3.44 5.26 -15.29
N ALA A 35 3.99 4.63 -16.33
CA ALA A 35 5.29 5.03 -16.88
C ALA A 35 5.25 6.50 -17.35
N GLY A 36 6.33 7.25 -17.08
CA GLY A 36 6.46 8.66 -17.43
C GLY A 36 5.94 9.63 -16.35
N ALA A 37 5.28 9.13 -15.30
CA ALA A 37 5.02 9.93 -14.11
C ALA A 37 6.30 10.10 -13.26
N ALA A 38 6.36 11.14 -12.44
CA ALA A 38 7.50 11.38 -11.54
C ALA A 38 7.66 10.29 -10.47
N ASP A 39 6.55 9.66 -10.10
CA ASP A 39 6.40 8.59 -9.13
C ASP A 39 6.16 7.22 -9.82
N ALA A 40 6.61 7.06 -11.07
CA ALA A 40 6.32 5.86 -11.86
C ALA A 40 6.71 4.57 -11.13
N GLY A 41 5.73 3.68 -10.94
CA GLY A 41 5.88 2.42 -10.20
C GLY A 41 5.42 2.48 -8.74
N ASP A 42 5.23 3.66 -8.16
CA ASP A 42 4.74 3.80 -6.79
C ASP A 42 3.27 3.41 -6.70
N ASN A 43 2.88 2.80 -5.57
CA ASN A 43 1.47 2.59 -5.23
C ASN A 43 0.96 3.86 -4.50
N ARG A 44 0.14 4.65 -5.18
CA ARG A 44 -0.39 5.92 -4.67
C ARG A 44 -1.42 5.73 -3.55
N GLU A 45 -2.01 4.55 -3.47
CA GLU A 45 -2.96 4.16 -2.41
C GLU A 45 -2.29 3.28 -1.34
N ALA A 46 -0.94 3.25 -1.30
CA ALA A 46 -0.24 2.54 -0.24
C ALA A 46 -0.38 3.29 1.08
N THR A 47 -0.97 2.61 2.07
CA THR A 47 -0.98 3.07 3.44
C THR A 47 0.38 2.80 4.09
N SER A 48 1.00 3.84 4.65
CA SER A 48 2.11 3.71 5.57
C SER A 48 1.62 3.91 7.00
N VAL A 49 2.15 3.12 7.94
CA VAL A 49 1.83 3.23 9.36
C VAL A 49 3.07 3.44 10.22
N ILE A 50 2.91 4.16 11.32
CA ILE A 50 3.90 4.26 12.39
C ILE A 50 3.47 3.29 13.50
N TRP A 51 4.40 2.50 14.00
CA TRP A 51 4.18 1.60 15.12
C TRP A 51 5.11 1.95 16.29
N GLU A 52 4.62 1.71 17.51
CA GLU A 52 5.36 1.92 18.75
C GLU A 52 5.33 0.65 19.60
N TRP A 53 6.40 0.41 20.35
CA TRP A 53 6.38 -0.53 21.47
C TRP A 53 5.64 0.12 22.64
N VAL A 54 4.47 -0.40 23.00
CA VAL A 54 3.63 0.16 24.08
C VAL A 54 3.81 -0.56 25.41
N ALA A 55 4.44 -1.74 25.40
CA ALA A 55 4.89 -2.50 26.56
C ALA A 55 5.96 -3.52 26.10
N PRO A 56 6.69 -4.19 27.00
CA PRO A 56 7.59 -5.27 26.62
C PRO A 56 6.88 -6.30 25.71
N ALA A 57 7.48 -6.56 24.54
CA ALA A 57 6.96 -7.45 23.50
C ALA A 57 5.55 -7.09 22.95
N THR A 58 5.04 -5.88 23.19
CA THR A 58 3.72 -5.43 22.71
C THR A 58 3.87 -4.20 21.85
N ARG A 59 3.38 -4.26 20.60
CA ARG A 59 3.39 -3.11 19.68
C ARG A 59 1.97 -2.68 19.31
N ALA A 60 1.81 -1.41 18.97
CA ALA A 60 0.58 -0.86 18.43
C ALA A 60 0.86 0.00 17.20
N VAL A 61 -0.11 0.09 16.28
CA VAL A 61 -0.11 1.12 15.25
C VAL A 61 -0.64 2.41 15.88
N VAL A 62 0.10 3.51 15.72
CA VAL A 62 -0.22 4.80 16.36
C VAL A 62 -0.54 5.91 15.38
N TRP A 63 -0.22 5.72 14.09
CA TRP A 63 -0.50 6.71 13.04
C TRP A 63 -0.56 6.03 11.65
N PRO A 64 -1.37 6.53 10.68
CA PRO A 64 -2.29 7.65 10.81
C PRO A 64 -3.55 7.31 11.61
N PRO A 65 -4.33 8.31 12.08
CA PRO A 65 -5.49 8.09 12.94
C PRO A 65 -6.49 7.07 12.39
N ALA A 66 -6.62 6.98 11.07
CA ALA A 66 -7.50 6.01 10.40
C ALA A 66 -7.12 4.54 10.68
N PHE A 67 -5.86 4.25 11.02
CA PHE A 67 -5.35 2.91 11.31
C PHE A 67 -4.81 2.75 12.72
N ALA A 68 -4.93 3.79 13.56
CA ALA A 68 -4.37 3.78 14.91
C ALA A 68 -5.16 2.82 15.82
N THR A 69 -4.45 1.87 16.42
CA THR A 69 -4.98 0.96 17.45
C THR A 69 -4.68 1.43 18.86
N SER A 70 -3.83 2.46 19.01
CA SER A 70 -3.49 3.15 20.25
C SER A 70 -3.12 4.60 19.96
N ALA A 71 -3.18 5.47 20.97
CA ALA A 71 -2.55 6.79 20.90
C ALA A 71 -1.02 6.68 20.94
N ILE A 72 -0.34 7.69 20.38
CA ILE A 72 1.11 7.90 20.50
C ILE A 72 1.47 8.07 21.99
N LEU A 73 2.48 7.35 22.46
CA LEU A 73 3.04 7.53 23.79
C LEU A 73 3.86 8.82 23.84
N ARG A 74 3.62 9.66 24.86
CA ARG A 74 4.39 10.90 25.11
C ARG A 74 5.46 10.68 26.16
#